data_AF-A0AAE3W3S9-F1
#
_entry.id   AF-A0AAE3W3S9-F1
#
_cell.length_a   1.000
_cell.length_b   1.000
_cell.length_c   1.000
_cell.angle_alpha   90.00
_cell.angle_beta   90.00
_cell.angle_gamma   90.00
#
_symmetry.space_group_name_H-M   'P 1'
#
loop_
_entity.id
_entity.type
_entity.pdbx_description
1 polymer ?
#
loop_
_entity_poly.entity_id
_entity_poly.type
_entity_poly.pdbx_seq_one_letter_code
_entity_poly.pdbx_strand_id
1 'polypeptide(L)'
;MTTTIRRCTATALALLTGLTLVTAPAPVSAHAGGATQSALDALVRTHGFPGALASVTDRSGRQRDLTAGVGDLSTGAKPPRDGYVRIGSNTKTFTAVVVLQLAGEGTVGLDEPIETYLPGLVPNGAQITVRQLLQHTSGLANYTDHMPDESFDTGRHRYREPRELLDVAFAHAPDFAPGTGWRYSNTGYVVLGLLIQRVTGRPLAEQITERVIDRVGLRRTYFPGVGDESIRTPHPRGYLGPDRTDVTELDPSWGWAAGQMIATPRDLNTFLRALLDGKLLGAAELAEMQRTVDASAGLWPGARYGLGLASSPLSCGGVYWGHGGDLPGFETRGGATTDGRAVSIALTTTPDSAERHQHVLDAVDTAFCR
;
A
#
# COMPACT_ATOMS: atom_id res chain seq x y z
N MET A 1 -6.22 49.80 92.74
CA MET A 1 -7.33 48.86 92.97
C MET A 1 -8.02 48.61 91.64
N THR A 2 -7.92 47.37 91.20
CA THR A 2 -8.65 46.75 90.10
C THR A 2 -10.14 46.72 90.42
N THR A 3 -10.98 47.31 89.56
CA THR A 3 -12.41 46.97 89.52
C THR A 3 -12.90 46.90 88.08
N THR A 4 -13.43 45.72 87.77
CA THR A 4 -14.05 45.21 86.55
C THR A 4 -15.25 46.05 86.08
N ILE A 5 -15.36 46.34 84.78
CA ILE A 5 -16.66 46.52 84.10
C ILE A 5 -16.60 45.92 82.68
N ARG A 6 -17.48 44.94 82.45
CA ARG A 6 -17.82 44.34 81.15
C ARG A 6 -18.42 45.38 80.19
N ARG A 7 -18.04 45.32 78.91
CA ARG A 7 -18.89 45.75 77.80
C ARG A 7 -18.84 44.72 76.68
N CYS A 8 -20.02 44.23 76.31
CA CYS A 8 -20.27 43.40 75.13
C CYS A 8 -20.11 44.24 73.87
N THR A 9 -19.39 43.72 72.88
CA THR A 9 -19.52 44.10 71.48
C THR A 9 -19.45 42.83 70.63
N ALA A 10 -20.45 42.65 69.78
CA ALA A 10 -20.59 41.52 68.87
C ALA A 10 -19.54 41.60 67.75
N THR A 11 -18.75 40.55 67.57
CA THR A 11 -17.86 40.37 66.42
C THR A 11 -18.56 39.51 65.37
N ALA A 12 -18.85 40.10 64.21
CA ALA A 12 -19.23 39.36 63.01
C ALA A 12 -17.99 38.69 62.41
N LEU A 13 -18.02 37.36 62.33
CA LEU A 13 -16.96 36.55 61.72
C LEU A 13 -17.21 36.45 60.21
N ALA A 14 -16.45 37.18 59.40
CA ALA A 14 -16.43 37.00 57.96
C ALA A 14 -15.54 35.79 57.62
N LEU A 15 -16.15 34.68 57.18
CA LEU A 15 -15.42 33.56 56.59
C LEU A 15 -14.93 33.96 55.19
N LEU A 16 -13.62 34.18 55.05
CA LEU A 16 -12.95 34.14 53.75
C LEU A 16 -12.68 32.68 53.38
N THR A 17 -13.53 32.11 52.54
CA THR A 17 -13.26 30.84 51.85
C THR A 17 -12.23 31.10 50.75
N GLY A 18 -10.97 30.77 51.02
CA GLY A 18 -9.91 30.72 50.01
C GLY A 18 -10.21 29.63 48.99
N LEU A 19 -10.62 30.02 47.78
CA LEU A 19 -10.77 29.11 46.64
C LEU A 19 -9.36 28.76 46.14
N THR A 20 -8.79 27.65 46.63
CA THR A 20 -7.64 27.03 45.97
C THR A 20 -8.14 26.43 44.65
N LEU A 21 -7.88 27.12 43.54
CA LEU A 21 -8.04 26.58 42.20
C LEU A 21 -7.06 25.40 42.06
N VAL A 22 -7.57 24.19 42.30
CA VAL A 22 -6.91 22.97 41.84
C VAL A 22 -7.02 22.99 40.33
N THR A 23 -5.94 23.41 39.66
CA THR A 23 -5.81 23.24 38.21
C THR A 23 -5.76 21.74 37.95
N ALA A 24 -6.87 21.18 37.48
CA ALA A 24 -6.87 19.82 36.95
C ALA A 24 -5.80 19.73 35.86
N PRO A 25 -4.97 18.66 35.83
CA PRO A 25 -4.04 18.48 34.73
C PRO A 25 -4.85 18.43 33.44
N ALA A 26 -4.44 19.23 32.45
CA ALA A 26 -5.03 19.18 31.12
C ALA A 26 -5.05 17.72 30.64
N PRO A 27 -6.12 17.26 29.97
CA PRO A 27 -6.15 15.91 29.42
C PRO A 27 -4.94 15.78 28.49
N VAL A 28 -4.03 14.86 28.85
CA VAL A 28 -2.94 14.45 27.97
C VAL A 28 -3.61 14.03 26.67
N SER A 29 -3.34 14.76 25.59
CA SER A 29 -3.86 14.43 24.27
C SER A 29 -3.63 12.93 24.05
N ALA A 30 -4.71 12.16 23.88
CA ALA A 30 -4.62 10.77 23.46
C ALA A 30 -3.70 10.77 22.24
N HIS A 31 -2.51 10.20 22.41
CA HIS A 31 -1.45 10.35 21.42
C HIS A 31 -1.99 9.72 20.12
N ALA A 32 -1.88 10.41 18.99
CA ALA A 32 -2.34 9.91 17.69
C ALA A 32 -1.76 8.52 17.33
N GLY A 33 -0.68 8.06 17.98
CA GLY A 33 -0.20 6.68 17.85
C GLY A 33 -1.01 5.62 18.63
N GLY A 34 -1.84 6.00 19.60
CA GLY A 34 -2.55 5.09 20.50
C GLY A 34 -3.68 4.31 19.84
N ALA A 35 -4.50 4.96 19.01
CA ALA A 35 -5.55 4.27 18.25
C ALA A 35 -4.94 3.32 17.21
N THR A 36 -3.96 3.79 16.43
CA THR A 36 -3.28 2.93 15.44
C THR A 36 -2.53 1.78 16.09
N GLN A 37 -1.79 2.01 17.19
CA GLN A 37 -1.11 0.94 17.91
C GLN A 37 -2.11 -0.09 18.44
N SER A 38 -3.25 0.35 19.00
CA SER A 38 -4.31 -0.56 19.44
C SER A 38 -4.88 -1.40 18.29
N ALA A 39 -5.04 -0.82 17.10
CA ALA A 39 -5.50 -1.56 15.92
C ALA A 39 -4.48 -2.62 15.46
N LEU A 40 -3.18 -2.27 15.41
CA LEU A 40 -2.12 -3.24 15.09
C LEU A 40 -2.02 -4.36 16.14
N ASP A 41 -2.13 -4.00 17.40
CA ASP A 41 -2.17 -4.96 18.50
C ASP A 41 -3.36 -5.92 18.38
N ALA A 42 -4.53 -5.46 17.93
CA ALA A 42 -5.70 -6.29 17.69
C ALA A 42 -5.50 -7.25 16.51
N LEU A 43 -4.88 -6.81 15.42
CA LEU A 43 -4.50 -7.69 14.30
C LEU A 43 -3.68 -8.89 14.80
N VAL A 44 -2.72 -8.65 15.69
CA VAL A 44 -1.89 -9.72 16.24
C VAL A 44 -2.65 -10.56 17.28
N ARG A 45 -3.15 -9.93 18.34
CA ARG A 45 -3.68 -10.65 19.53
C ARG A 45 -5.04 -11.29 19.29
N THR A 46 -5.87 -10.67 18.46
CA THR A 46 -7.26 -11.08 18.23
C THR A 46 -7.42 -11.80 16.90
N HIS A 47 -6.75 -11.31 15.85
CA HIS A 47 -6.94 -11.80 14.47
C HIS A 47 -5.81 -12.73 13.98
N GLY A 48 -4.88 -13.08 14.87
CA GLY A 48 -3.90 -14.15 14.68
C GLY A 48 -2.81 -13.87 13.65
N PHE A 49 -2.55 -12.61 13.31
CA PHE A 49 -1.40 -12.25 12.46
C PHE A 49 -0.09 -12.35 13.28
N PRO A 50 1.01 -12.95 12.75
CA PRO A 50 2.25 -13.08 13.53
C PRO A 50 2.88 -11.73 13.89
N GLY A 51 3.01 -10.85 12.90
CA GLY A 51 3.62 -9.54 13.06
C GLY A 51 3.04 -8.51 12.10
N ALA A 52 3.09 -7.26 12.54
CA ALA A 52 2.69 -6.10 11.76
C ALA A 52 3.72 -4.98 11.87
N LEU A 53 3.93 -4.27 10.76
CA LEU A 53 4.68 -3.02 10.67
C LEU A 53 3.72 -1.97 10.13
N ALA A 54 3.84 -0.73 10.60
CA ALA A 54 3.08 0.37 10.02
C ALA A 54 3.88 1.66 10.04
N SER A 55 3.61 2.51 9.07
CA SER A 55 4.04 3.90 9.08
C SER A 55 2.83 4.80 8.95
N VAL A 56 2.82 5.86 9.74
CA VAL A 56 1.73 6.79 9.86
C VAL A 56 2.25 8.21 9.75
N THR A 57 1.75 8.97 8.78
CA THR A 57 2.08 10.38 8.58
C THR A 57 0.86 11.25 8.86
N ASP A 58 1.00 12.27 9.70
CA ASP A 58 -0.06 13.23 9.99
C ASP A 58 -0.03 14.44 9.03
N ARG A 59 -1.05 15.31 9.15
CA ARG A 59 -1.19 16.52 8.31
C ARG A 59 0.01 17.46 8.40
N SER A 60 0.73 17.46 9.52
CA SER A 60 1.93 18.29 9.70
C SER A 60 3.16 17.73 8.99
N GLY A 61 3.05 16.55 8.37
CA GLY A 61 4.18 15.85 7.75
C GLY A 61 4.97 14.98 8.71
N ARG A 62 4.60 14.94 10.00
CA ARG A 62 5.31 14.12 10.98
C ARG A 62 4.94 12.65 10.79
N GLN A 63 5.96 11.83 10.66
CA GLN A 63 5.86 10.41 10.38
C GLN A 63 6.31 9.57 11.58
N ARG A 64 5.56 8.51 11.89
CA ARG A 64 5.83 7.58 12.99
C ARG A 64 5.71 6.14 12.52
N ASP A 65 6.65 5.32 12.99
CA ASP A 65 6.67 3.90 12.67
C ASP A 65 6.26 3.07 13.89
N LEU A 66 5.35 2.13 13.66
CA LEU A 66 4.70 1.29 14.66
C LEU A 66 4.90 -0.18 14.28
N THR A 67 4.87 -1.04 15.30
CA THR A 67 5.01 -2.50 15.11
C THR A 67 4.17 -3.21 16.15
N ALA A 68 3.67 -4.40 15.81
CA ALA A 68 3.01 -5.30 16.76
C ALA A 68 3.44 -6.75 16.49
N GLY A 69 3.38 -7.60 17.52
CA GLY A 69 3.68 -9.02 17.41
C GLY A 69 5.15 -9.35 17.24
N VAL A 70 5.42 -10.42 16.50
CA VAL A 70 6.74 -11.00 16.25
C VAL A 70 7.06 -10.98 14.76
N GLY A 71 8.29 -10.56 14.44
CA GLY A 71 8.82 -10.60 13.08
C GLY A 71 9.51 -11.93 12.77
N ASP A 72 9.85 -12.71 13.79
CA ASP A 72 10.46 -14.02 13.66
C ASP A 72 9.84 -14.98 14.69
N LEU A 73 9.11 -16.01 14.23
CA LEU A 73 8.43 -16.99 15.06
C LEU A 73 9.40 -17.97 15.72
N SER A 74 10.57 -18.19 15.12
CA SER A 74 11.59 -19.09 15.67
C SER A 74 12.36 -18.46 16.83
N THR A 75 12.62 -17.15 16.75
CA THR A 75 13.42 -16.43 17.76
C THR A 75 12.57 -15.57 18.71
N GLY A 76 11.31 -15.30 18.36
CA GLY A 76 10.43 -14.38 19.10
C GLY A 76 10.81 -12.90 18.93
N ALA A 77 11.72 -12.57 18.02
CA ALA A 77 12.14 -11.20 17.77
C ALA A 77 10.96 -10.33 17.28
N LYS A 78 10.93 -9.07 17.72
CA LYS A 78 9.94 -8.09 17.26
C LYS A 78 10.18 -7.70 15.80
N PRO A 79 9.14 -7.32 15.03
CA PRO A 79 9.33 -6.74 13.72
C PRO A 79 10.21 -5.48 13.79
N PRO A 80 11.12 -5.25 12.83
CA PRO A 80 11.89 -4.01 12.75
C PRO A 80 10.97 -2.83 12.39
N ARG A 81 11.13 -1.67 13.03
CA ARG A 81 10.22 -0.51 12.84
C ARG A 81 10.19 0.09 11.43
N ASP A 82 11.24 -0.09 10.64
CA ASP A 82 11.31 0.37 9.25
C ASP A 82 11.89 -0.75 8.36
N GLY A 83 11.32 -1.95 8.56
CA GLY A 83 11.71 -3.17 7.88
C GLY A 83 11.37 -3.17 6.40
N TYR A 84 12.25 -3.74 5.58
CA TYR A 84 11.91 -4.07 4.20
C TYR A 84 10.82 -5.16 4.18
N VAL A 85 9.84 -5.00 3.29
CA VAL A 85 8.77 -5.96 3.02
C VAL A 85 8.53 -6.06 1.52
N ARG A 86 8.09 -7.22 1.04
CA ARG A 86 7.61 -7.34 -0.34
C ARG A 86 6.28 -6.60 -0.44
N ILE A 87 6.19 -5.63 -1.35
CA ILE A 87 5.00 -4.74 -1.42
C ILE A 87 3.94 -5.24 -2.39
N GLY A 88 4.20 -6.36 -3.07
CA GLY A 88 3.28 -6.96 -4.02
C GLY A 88 2.74 -5.94 -5.00
N SER A 89 1.42 -5.99 -5.21
CA SER A 89 0.70 -5.15 -6.15
C SER A 89 0.81 -3.63 -5.96
N ASN A 90 1.36 -3.11 -4.86
CA ASN A 90 1.76 -1.69 -4.80
C ASN A 90 2.76 -1.32 -5.92
N THR A 91 3.52 -2.30 -6.41
CA THR A 91 4.40 -2.17 -7.59
C THR A 91 3.66 -1.58 -8.80
N LYS A 92 2.37 -1.87 -8.97
CA LYS A 92 1.56 -1.35 -10.08
C LYS A 92 1.50 0.16 -10.10
N THR A 93 1.45 0.81 -8.93
CA THR A 93 1.43 2.26 -8.85
C THR A 93 2.77 2.85 -9.32
N PHE A 94 3.90 2.21 -9.03
CA PHE A 94 5.22 2.62 -9.55
C PHE A 94 5.28 2.49 -11.08
N THR A 95 4.85 1.34 -11.62
CA THR A 95 4.77 1.10 -13.07
C THR A 95 3.86 2.13 -13.75
N ALA A 96 2.69 2.41 -13.16
CA ALA A 96 1.73 3.38 -13.69
C ALA A 96 2.27 4.81 -13.72
N VAL A 97 3.03 5.23 -12.70
CA VAL A 97 3.71 6.54 -12.70
C VAL A 97 4.66 6.65 -13.89
N VAL A 98 5.46 5.62 -14.18
CA VAL A 98 6.38 5.65 -15.33
C VAL A 98 5.60 5.74 -16.66
N VAL A 99 4.52 4.98 -16.83
CA VAL A 99 3.68 5.06 -18.04
C VAL A 99 3.07 6.46 -18.19
N LEU A 100 2.59 7.05 -17.10
CA LEU A 100 1.99 8.38 -17.11
C LEU A 100 3.01 9.50 -17.35
N GLN A 101 4.24 9.37 -16.84
CA GLN A 101 5.34 10.28 -17.20
C GLN A 101 5.65 10.20 -18.69
N LEU A 102 5.74 9.00 -19.25
CA LEU A 102 5.94 8.80 -20.70
C LEU A 102 4.77 9.36 -21.52
N ALA A 103 3.55 9.39 -20.96
CA ALA A 103 2.41 10.04 -21.58
C ALA A 103 2.51 11.57 -21.55
N GLY A 104 2.90 12.16 -20.41
CA GLY A 104 3.20 13.59 -20.33
C GLY A 104 4.36 14.02 -21.24
N GLU A 105 5.30 13.11 -21.52
CA GLU A 105 6.41 13.29 -22.48
C GLU A 105 5.95 13.12 -23.95
N GLY A 106 4.69 12.76 -24.21
CA GLY A 106 4.16 12.49 -25.56
C GLY A 106 4.69 11.20 -26.20
N THR A 107 5.42 10.36 -25.45
CA THR A 107 5.99 9.10 -25.94
C THR A 107 4.93 7.97 -25.94
N VAL A 108 3.95 8.05 -25.04
CA VAL A 108 2.87 7.07 -24.90
C VAL A 108 1.50 7.77 -24.94
N GLY A 109 0.59 7.33 -25.80
CA GLY A 109 -0.81 7.74 -25.79
C GLY A 109 -1.62 6.82 -24.88
N LEU A 110 -2.33 7.37 -23.90
CA LEU A 110 -3.18 6.55 -23.01
C LEU A 110 -4.30 5.84 -23.77
N ASP A 111 -4.86 6.49 -24.78
CA ASP A 111 -5.97 5.96 -25.58
C ASP A 111 -5.49 5.31 -26.89
N GLU A 112 -4.17 5.19 -27.08
CA GLU A 112 -3.57 4.50 -28.21
C GLU A 112 -3.65 2.97 -28.01
N PRO A 113 -3.91 2.18 -29.06
CA PRO A 113 -3.83 0.73 -29.01
C PRO A 113 -2.45 0.24 -28.60
N ILE A 114 -2.39 -0.83 -27.80
CA ILE A 114 -1.12 -1.41 -27.37
C ILE A 114 -0.30 -1.99 -28.54
N GLU A 115 -0.98 -2.37 -29.62
CA GLU A 115 -0.37 -2.83 -30.89
C GLU A 115 0.63 -1.81 -31.46
N THR A 116 0.38 -0.52 -31.25
CA THR A 116 1.28 0.57 -31.70
C THR A 116 2.67 0.45 -31.08
N TYR A 117 2.74 -0.01 -29.82
CA TYR A 117 4.00 -0.13 -29.08
C TYR A 117 4.59 -1.54 -29.15
N LEU A 118 3.74 -2.55 -29.12
CA LEU A 118 4.12 -3.97 -29.01
C LEU A 118 3.46 -4.80 -30.12
N PRO A 119 3.81 -4.56 -31.40
CA PRO A 119 3.12 -5.17 -32.54
C PRO A 119 3.24 -6.69 -32.51
N GLY A 120 2.11 -7.38 -32.68
CA GLY A 120 1.98 -8.83 -32.68
C GLY A 120 2.20 -9.52 -31.33
N LEU A 121 2.42 -8.78 -30.23
CA LEU A 121 2.64 -9.39 -28.92
C LEU A 121 1.33 -9.71 -28.20
N VAL A 122 0.38 -8.77 -28.18
CA VAL A 122 -0.86 -8.88 -27.40
C VAL A 122 -1.99 -9.34 -28.31
N PRO A 123 -2.67 -10.47 -28.02
CA PRO A 123 -3.86 -10.88 -28.77
C PRO A 123 -4.91 -9.78 -28.78
N ASN A 124 -5.41 -9.42 -29.97
CA ASN A 124 -6.32 -8.30 -30.18
C ASN A 124 -5.77 -6.93 -29.68
N GLY A 125 -4.45 -6.75 -29.67
CA GLY A 125 -3.79 -5.53 -29.21
C GLY A 125 -4.27 -4.25 -29.92
N ALA A 126 -4.77 -4.36 -31.14
CA ALA A 126 -5.35 -3.23 -31.89
C ALA A 126 -6.67 -2.69 -31.28
N GLN A 127 -7.31 -3.45 -30.39
CA GLN A 127 -8.56 -3.08 -29.71
C GLN A 127 -8.36 -2.73 -28.23
N ILE A 128 -7.17 -2.96 -27.68
CA ILE A 128 -6.85 -2.76 -26.26
C ILE A 128 -5.96 -1.52 -26.14
N THR A 129 -6.39 -0.52 -25.38
CA THR A 129 -5.59 0.70 -25.15
C THR A 129 -4.68 0.59 -23.94
N VAL A 130 -3.64 1.44 -23.88
CA VAL A 130 -2.75 1.56 -22.72
C VAL A 130 -3.53 1.87 -21.44
N ARG A 131 -4.54 2.74 -21.53
CA ARG A 131 -5.44 3.09 -20.43
C ARG A 131 -6.20 1.88 -19.90
N GLN A 132 -6.71 1.03 -20.79
CA GLN A 132 -7.45 -0.16 -20.38
C GLN A 132 -6.57 -1.16 -19.65
N LEU A 133 -5.29 -1.26 -20.00
CA LEU A 133 -4.31 -2.05 -19.24
C LEU A 133 -4.06 -1.45 -17.86
N LEU A 134 -3.85 -0.13 -17.76
CA LEU A 134 -3.65 0.58 -16.49
C LEU A 134 -4.86 0.47 -15.55
N GLN A 135 -6.07 0.45 -16.10
CA GLN A 135 -7.34 0.51 -15.38
C GLN A 135 -8.00 -0.86 -15.15
N HIS A 136 -7.40 -1.96 -15.61
CA HIS A 136 -7.98 -3.32 -15.54
C HIS A 136 -9.31 -3.48 -16.30
N THR A 137 -9.43 -2.81 -17.45
CA THR A 137 -10.60 -2.86 -18.33
C THR A 137 -10.27 -3.43 -19.71
N SER A 138 -9.10 -4.07 -19.88
CA SER A 138 -8.68 -4.68 -21.15
C SER A 138 -9.38 -6.00 -21.47
N GLY A 139 -9.86 -6.72 -20.45
CA GLY A 139 -10.41 -8.07 -20.58
C GLY A 139 -9.35 -9.16 -20.72
N LEU A 140 -8.05 -8.85 -20.63
CA LEU A 140 -7.00 -9.86 -20.68
C LEU A 140 -7.09 -10.80 -19.47
N ALA A 141 -7.13 -12.12 -19.74
CA ALA A 141 -7.08 -13.15 -18.71
C ALA A 141 -5.88 -12.93 -17.77
N ASN A 142 -6.09 -13.19 -16.49
CA ASN A 142 -5.07 -13.01 -15.46
C ASN A 142 -4.22 -14.29 -15.35
N TYR A 143 -2.92 -14.22 -15.69
CA TYR A 143 -2.07 -15.42 -15.71
C TYR A 143 -2.00 -16.14 -14.35
N THR A 144 -2.16 -15.44 -13.22
CA THR A 144 -2.13 -16.08 -11.90
C THR A 144 -3.31 -17.03 -11.65
N ASP A 145 -4.40 -16.88 -12.42
CA ASP A 145 -5.57 -17.77 -12.36
C ASP A 145 -5.32 -19.08 -13.15
N HIS A 146 -4.25 -19.12 -13.94
CA HIS A 146 -3.94 -20.18 -14.91
C HIS A 146 -2.50 -20.70 -14.81
N MET A 147 -1.74 -20.27 -13.79
CA MET A 147 -0.42 -20.80 -13.55
C MET A 147 -0.51 -22.32 -13.33
N PRO A 148 0.43 -23.10 -13.90
CA PRO A 148 0.40 -24.55 -13.76
C PRO A 148 0.46 -24.94 -12.28
N ASP A 149 -0.26 -26.01 -11.93
CA ASP A 149 -0.23 -26.62 -10.59
C ASP A 149 1.18 -27.16 -10.31
N GLU A 150 2.01 -26.28 -9.79
CA GLU A 150 3.32 -26.59 -9.24
C GLU A 150 3.22 -26.52 -7.71
N SER A 151 3.90 -27.42 -7.01
CA SER A 151 3.97 -27.30 -5.55
C SER A 151 4.55 -25.94 -5.18
N PHE A 152 3.95 -25.25 -4.20
CA PHE A 152 4.43 -23.93 -3.81
C PHE A 152 5.93 -23.94 -3.48
N ASP A 153 6.40 -25.01 -2.81
CA ASP A 153 7.81 -25.15 -2.41
C ASP A 153 8.78 -25.22 -3.60
N THR A 154 8.39 -25.83 -4.72
CA THR A 154 9.23 -25.84 -5.92
C THR A 154 9.06 -24.56 -6.74
N GLY A 155 7.82 -24.09 -6.88
CA GLY A 155 7.50 -22.93 -7.71
C GLY A 155 8.02 -21.61 -7.14
N ARG A 156 8.13 -21.48 -5.81
CA ARG A 156 8.56 -20.23 -5.16
C ARG A 156 10.02 -19.84 -5.42
N HIS A 157 10.85 -20.78 -5.85
CA HIS A 157 12.27 -20.54 -6.18
C HIS A 157 12.50 -20.42 -7.69
N ARG A 158 11.43 -20.49 -8.49
CA ARG A 158 11.54 -20.47 -9.95
C ARG A 158 11.44 -19.03 -10.46
N TYR A 159 12.54 -18.58 -11.06
CA TYR A 159 12.53 -17.39 -11.89
C TYR A 159 11.63 -17.58 -13.12
N ARG A 160 10.79 -16.58 -13.41
CA ARG A 160 9.86 -16.52 -14.54
C ARG A 160 10.13 -15.28 -15.37
N GLU A 161 10.36 -15.45 -16.67
CA GLU A 161 10.50 -14.33 -17.59
C GLU A 161 9.12 -13.69 -17.86
N PRO A 162 9.03 -12.36 -18.08
CA PRO A 162 7.76 -11.69 -18.36
C PRO A 162 6.97 -12.31 -19.52
N ARG A 163 7.67 -12.81 -20.55
CA ARG A 163 7.03 -13.47 -21.69
C ARG A 163 6.37 -14.80 -21.31
N GLU A 164 6.96 -15.55 -20.39
CA GLU A 164 6.37 -16.80 -19.89
C GLU A 164 5.02 -16.54 -19.20
N LEU A 165 4.93 -15.44 -18.45
CA LEU A 165 3.67 -15.01 -17.81
C LEU A 165 2.61 -14.65 -18.85
N LEU A 166 3.01 -13.97 -19.92
CA LEU A 166 2.11 -13.62 -21.02
C LEU A 166 1.65 -14.84 -21.82
N ASP A 167 2.54 -15.81 -22.06
CA ASP A 167 2.19 -17.05 -22.76
C ASP A 167 1.09 -17.83 -22.02
N VAL A 168 1.14 -17.85 -20.67
CA VAL A 168 0.08 -18.43 -19.83
C VAL A 168 -1.25 -17.70 -20.00
N ALA A 169 -1.25 -16.36 -19.92
CA ALA A 169 -2.47 -15.58 -20.10
C ALA A 169 -3.07 -15.70 -21.51
N PHE A 170 -2.23 -15.64 -22.54
CA PHE A 170 -2.66 -15.59 -23.93
C PHE A 170 -3.11 -16.95 -24.48
N ALA A 171 -2.88 -18.05 -23.74
CA ALA A 171 -3.48 -19.34 -24.00
C ALA A 171 -4.99 -19.40 -23.63
N HIS A 172 -5.51 -18.37 -22.96
CA HIS A 172 -6.89 -18.32 -22.48
C HIS A 172 -7.69 -17.22 -23.18
N ALA A 173 -9.00 -17.43 -23.29
CA ALA A 173 -9.90 -16.43 -23.86
C ALA A 173 -9.94 -15.16 -22.99
N PRO A 174 -10.13 -13.97 -23.59
CA PRO A 174 -10.41 -12.76 -22.83
C PRO A 174 -11.65 -12.93 -21.95
N ASP A 175 -11.62 -12.36 -20.75
CA ASP A 175 -12.73 -12.39 -19.79
C ASP A 175 -13.95 -11.59 -20.29
N PHE A 176 -13.70 -10.54 -21.07
CA PHE A 176 -14.71 -9.69 -21.71
C PHE A 176 -14.07 -8.86 -22.84
N ALA A 177 -14.90 -8.17 -23.63
CA ALA A 177 -14.41 -7.27 -24.67
C ALA A 177 -13.78 -6.01 -24.07
N PRO A 178 -12.71 -5.44 -24.67
CA PRO A 178 -12.03 -4.28 -24.10
C PRO A 178 -12.97 -3.11 -23.80
N GLY A 179 -12.92 -2.61 -22.56
CA GLY A 179 -13.73 -1.49 -22.07
C GLY A 179 -15.16 -1.83 -21.63
N THR A 180 -15.64 -3.07 -21.81
CA THR A 180 -17.02 -3.44 -21.46
C THR A 180 -17.19 -3.96 -20.02
N GLY A 181 -16.09 -4.08 -19.28
CA GLY A 181 -16.09 -4.61 -17.92
C GLY A 181 -14.83 -4.24 -17.15
N TRP A 182 -14.78 -4.68 -15.90
CA TRP A 182 -13.62 -4.50 -15.03
C TRP A 182 -13.29 -5.83 -14.36
N ARG A 183 -12.02 -6.27 -14.48
CA ARG A 183 -11.48 -7.41 -13.73
C ARG A 183 -9.98 -7.23 -13.59
N TYR A 184 -9.52 -7.32 -12.35
CA TYR A 184 -8.12 -7.21 -12.00
C TYR A 184 -7.26 -8.22 -12.78
N SER A 185 -6.21 -7.74 -13.45
CA SER A 185 -5.34 -8.60 -14.23
C SER A 185 -3.87 -8.18 -14.10
N ASN A 186 -3.04 -9.06 -13.55
CA ASN A 186 -1.60 -8.84 -13.48
C ASN A 186 -0.98 -8.79 -14.89
N THR A 187 -1.57 -9.52 -15.85
CA THR A 187 -1.16 -9.57 -17.25
C THR A 187 -1.06 -8.18 -17.86
N GLY A 188 -2.03 -7.30 -17.58
CA GLY A 188 -2.01 -5.94 -18.10
C GLY A 188 -0.76 -5.15 -17.67
N TYR A 189 -0.32 -5.35 -16.42
CA TYR A 189 0.87 -4.68 -15.90
C TYR A 189 2.19 -5.27 -16.40
N VAL A 190 2.21 -6.57 -16.69
CA VAL A 190 3.34 -7.19 -17.41
C VAL A 190 3.46 -6.59 -18.81
N VAL A 191 2.34 -6.44 -19.53
CA VAL A 191 2.35 -5.76 -20.84
C VAL A 191 2.84 -4.31 -20.73
N LEU A 192 2.40 -3.55 -19.72
CA LEU A 192 2.87 -2.18 -19.48
C LEU A 192 4.37 -2.11 -19.16
N GLY A 193 4.90 -3.07 -18.41
CA GLY A 193 6.34 -3.19 -18.18
C GLY A 193 7.13 -3.37 -19.48
N LEU A 194 6.64 -4.22 -20.38
CA LEU A 194 7.25 -4.43 -21.71
C LEU A 194 7.11 -3.18 -22.60
N LEU A 195 5.98 -2.47 -22.53
CA LEU A 195 5.81 -1.19 -23.21
C LEU A 195 6.87 -0.18 -22.76
N ILE A 196 7.10 -0.04 -21.44
CA ILE A 196 8.13 0.87 -20.90
C ILE A 196 9.50 0.51 -21.49
N GLN A 197 9.90 -0.76 -21.46
CA GLN A 197 11.19 -1.18 -22.01
C GLN A 197 11.29 -0.90 -23.50
N ARG A 198 10.20 -1.12 -24.25
CA ARG A 198 10.18 -0.98 -25.70
C ARG A 198 10.29 0.47 -26.16
N VAL A 199 9.67 1.41 -25.45
CA VAL A 199 9.69 2.84 -25.84
C VAL A 199 10.92 3.57 -25.30
N THR A 200 11.48 3.12 -24.17
CA THR A 200 12.68 3.74 -23.58
C THR A 200 13.98 3.09 -24.04
N GLY A 201 13.95 1.83 -24.48
CA GLY A 201 15.15 1.04 -24.75
C GLY A 201 15.96 0.67 -23.50
N ARG A 202 15.37 0.82 -22.30
CA ARG A 202 16.02 0.59 -21.00
C ARG A 202 15.25 -0.44 -20.16
N PRO A 203 15.90 -1.15 -19.22
CA PRO A 203 15.22 -2.08 -18.32
C PRO A 203 14.16 -1.39 -17.45
N LEU A 204 13.06 -2.10 -17.16
CA LEU A 204 11.97 -1.57 -16.31
C LEU A 204 12.48 -1.11 -14.94
N ALA A 205 13.32 -1.93 -14.29
CA ALA A 205 13.88 -1.64 -12.97
C ALA A 205 14.65 -0.31 -12.95
N GLU A 206 15.36 0.01 -14.03
CA GLU A 206 16.08 1.28 -14.17
C GLU A 206 15.10 2.45 -14.30
N GLN A 207 14.08 2.32 -15.14
CA GLN A 207 13.07 3.37 -15.33
C GLN A 207 12.31 3.66 -14.04
N ILE A 208 11.94 2.64 -13.26
CA ILE A 208 11.33 2.83 -11.94
C ILE A 208 12.31 3.51 -10.97
N THR A 209 13.58 3.08 -10.98
CA THR A 209 14.58 3.63 -10.06
C THR A 209 14.82 5.11 -10.32
N GLU A 210 15.17 5.49 -11.55
CA GLU A 210 15.54 6.86 -11.90
C GLU A 210 14.35 7.81 -11.82
N ARG A 211 13.21 7.40 -12.38
CA ARG A 211 12.06 8.30 -12.56
C ARG A 211 11.16 8.41 -11.33
N VAL A 212 11.26 7.46 -10.41
CA VAL A 212 10.41 7.40 -9.20
C VAL A 212 11.24 7.35 -7.93
N ILE A 213 12.02 6.28 -7.72
CA ILE A 213 12.71 6.02 -6.44
C ILE A 213 13.69 7.16 -6.11
N ASP A 214 14.59 7.48 -7.02
CA ASP A 214 15.60 8.53 -6.83
C ASP A 214 14.96 9.92 -6.82
N ARG A 215 13.94 10.13 -7.66
CA ARG A 215 13.26 11.41 -7.81
C ARG A 215 12.64 11.93 -6.51
N VAL A 216 12.14 11.02 -5.67
CA VAL A 216 11.52 11.32 -4.37
C VAL A 216 12.30 10.75 -3.18
N GLY A 217 13.49 10.21 -3.42
CA GLY A 217 14.46 9.81 -2.38
C GLY A 217 14.04 8.61 -1.53
N LEU A 218 13.46 7.56 -2.14
CA LEU A 218 13.00 6.35 -1.47
C LEU A 218 14.18 5.39 -1.17
N ARG A 219 14.93 5.68 -0.11
CA ARG A 219 16.22 5.03 0.19
C ARG A 219 16.11 3.54 0.55
N ARG A 220 14.91 3.07 0.90
CA ARG A 220 14.65 1.68 1.30
C ARG A 220 13.61 1.03 0.39
N THR A 221 13.62 1.45 -0.87
CA THR A 221 12.78 0.89 -1.94
C THR A 221 13.67 0.44 -3.09
N TYR A 222 13.40 -0.74 -3.65
CA TYR A 222 14.13 -1.25 -4.80
C TYR A 222 13.32 -2.29 -5.59
N PHE A 223 13.73 -2.50 -6.83
CA PHE A 223 13.29 -3.59 -7.67
C PHE A 223 14.33 -4.73 -7.56
N PRO A 224 13.97 -5.92 -7.03
CA PRO A 224 14.89 -7.06 -6.91
C PRO A 224 15.53 -7.44 -8.25
N GLY A 225 16.78 -7.91 -8.21
CA GLY A 225 17.48 -8.39 -9.41
C GLY A 225 16.88 -9.68 -9.99
N VAL A 226 17.34 -10.06 -11.19
CA VAL A 226 17.02 -11.36 -11.79
C VAL A 226 17.46 -12.49 -10.86
N GLY A 227 16.53 -13.36 -10.46
CA GLY A 227 16.80 -14.47 -9.54
C GLY A 227 17.06 -14.04 -8.08
N ASP A 228 16.84 -12.78 -7.71
CA ASP A 228 17.03 -12.33 -6.33
C ASP A 228 15.84 -12.73 -5.45
N GLU A 229 16.03 -13.83 -4.74
CA GLU A 229 15.05 -14.37 -3.80
C GLU A 229 15.10 -13.68 -2.43
N SER A 230 16.11 -12.85 -2.17
CA SER A 230 16.40 -12.32 -0.85
C SER A 230 15.65 -11.02 -0.54
N ILE A 231 15.68 -10.61 0.73
CA ILE A 231 15.25 -9.28 1.18
C ILE A 231 16.42 -8.65 1.93
N ARG A 232 16.80 -7.41 1.58
CA ARG A 232 17.81 -6.65 2.32
C ARG A 232 17.43 -6.49 3.80
N THR A 233 18.42 -6.50 4.69
CA THR A 233 18.20 -6.33 6.14
C THR A 233 18.09 -4.86 6.56
N PRO A 234 17.36 -4.52 7.64
CA PRO A 234 16.49 -5.40 8.43
C PRO A 234 15.13 -5.65 7.76
N HIS A 235 14.60 -6.86 7.90
CA HIS A 235 13.24 -7.27 7.48
C HIS A 235 12.68 -8.30 8.48
N PRO A 236 11.35 -8.40 8.64
CA PRO A 236 10.75 -9.56 9.30
C PRO A 236 10.79 -10.79 8.37
N ARG A 237 10.44 -11.96 8.91
CA ARG A 237 10.10 -13.14 8.12
C ARG A 237 8.67 -13.05 7.59
N GLY A 238 8.40 -13.67 6.46
CA GLY A 238 7.06 -13.82 5.90
C GLY A 238 6.58 -15.27 6.02
N TYR A 239 5.32 -15.48 6.38
CA TYR A 239 4.76 -16.80 6.64
C TYR A 239 3.57 -17.14 5.73
N LEU A 240 3.47 -18.40 5.34
CA LEU A 240 2.36 -18.93 4.54
C LEU A 240 1.60 -20.03 5.27
N GLY A 241 0.28 -20.04 5.09
CA GLY A 241 -0.59 -21.12 5.53
C GLY A 241 -0.78 -21.21 7.04
N PRO A 242 -1.61 -22.17 7.50
CA PRO A 242 -1.89 -22.38 8.91
C PRO A 242 -0.66 -22.81 9.72
N ASP A 243 0.24 -23.57 9.08
CA ASP A 243 1.47 -24.09 9.70
C ASP A 243 2.57 -23.02 9.84
N ARG A 244 2.33 -21.80 9.32
CA ARG A 244 3.28 -20.67 9.35
C ARG A 244 4.64 -21.05 8.77
N THR A 245 4.64 -21.71 7.62
CA THR A 245 5.86 -22.01 6.86
C THR A 245 6.56 -20.70 6.51
N ASP A 246 7.85 -20.59 6.82
CA ASP A 246 8.67 -19.45 6.41
C ASP A 246 8.85 -19.48 4.88
N VAL A 247 8.41 -18.39 4.24
CA VAL A 247 8.47 -18.16 2.79
C VAL A 247 9.15 -16.84 2.47
N THR A 248 10.01 -16.36 3.37
CA THR A 248 10.72 -15.08 3.22
C THR A 248 11.57 -15.06 1.95
N GLU A 249 12.30 -16.15 1.72
CA GLU A 249 13.06 -16.41 0.49
C GLU A 249 12.09 -16.94 -0.57
N LEU A 250 11.92 -16.15 -1.62
CA LEU A 250 11.00 -16.41 -2.72
C LEU A 250 11.43 -15.55 -3.91
N ASP A 251 11.46 -16.14 -5.10
CA ASP A 251 11.66 -15.43 -6.36
C ASP A 251 10.38 -14.64 -6.70
N PRO A 252 10.43 -13.29 -6.73
CA PRO A 252 9.24 -12.47 -6.95
C PRO A 252 8.96 -12.18 -8.44
N SER A 253 9.70 -12.78 -9.38
CA SER A 253 9.61 -12.52 -10.82
C SER A 253 8.26 -12.87 -11.43
N TRP A 254 7.50 -13.80 -10.83
CA TRP A 254 6.12 -14.05 -11.25
C TRP A 254 5.19 -12.84 -11.00
N GLY A 255 5.59 -11.88 -10.19
CA GLY A 255 4.93 -10.57 -10.05
C GLY A 255 5.48 -9.51 -11.01
N TRP A 256 6.77 -9.50 -11.32
CA TRP A 256 7.48 -8.52 -12.17
C TRP A 256 6.93 -7.07 -12.06
N ALA A 257 6.59 -6.42 -13.17
CA ALA A 257 6.00 -5.08 -13.24
C ALA A 257 4.65 -4.93 -12.50
N ALA A 258 4.02 -6.04 -12.14
CA ALA A 258 2.77 -6.11 -11.41
C ALA A 258 2.96 -6.28 -9.90
N GLY A 259 4.15 -6.70 -9.41
CA GLY A 259 4.26 -7.13 -8.01
C GLY A 259 5.65 -7.29 -7.38
N GLN A 260 6.75 -7.13 -8.11
CA GLN A 260 8.06 -7.61 -7.66
C GLN A 260 8.74 -6.76 -6.56
N MET A 261 8.33 -5.51 -6.38
CA MET A 261 9.13 -4.56 -5.61
C MET A 261 9.17 -4.85 -4.10
N ILE A 262 10.22 -4.30 -3.48
CA ILE A 262 10.41 -4.28 -2.03
C ILE A 262 10.50 -2.81 -1.59
N ALA A 263 9.83 -2.48 -0.49
CA ALA A 263 9.91 -1.17 0.13
C ALA A 263 9.75 -1.29 1.66
N THR A 264 9.65 -0.16 2.34
CA THR A 264 9.17 -0.11 3.73
C THR A 264 7.82 0.63 3.79
N PRO A 265 7.02 0.44 4.85
CA PRO A 265 5.81 1.25 5.05
C PRO A 265 6.10 2.76 5.03
N ARG A 266 7.29 3.17 5.48
CA ARG A 266 7.68 4.58 5.51
C ARG A 266 7.93 5.15 4.12
N ASP A 267 8.61 4.40 3.27
CA ASP A 267 8.85 4.79 1.88
C ASP A 267 7.54 4.76 1.07
N LEU A 268 6.63 3.80 1.31
CA LEU A 268 5.31 3.80 0.69
C LEU A 268 4.50 5.08 1.00
N ASN A 269 4.49 5.52 2.27
CA ASN A 269 3.87 6.80 2.63
C ASN A 269 4.52 7.99 1.92
N THR A 270 5.86 7.98 1.80
CA THR A 270 6.61 9.06 1.14
C THR A 270 6.29 9.12 -0.35
N PHE A 271 6.27 7.96 -1.00
CA PHE A 271 5.92 7.79 -2.41
C PHE A 271 4.50 8.28 -2.70
N LEU A 272 3.50 7.76 -1.97
CA LEU A 272 2.09 8.08 -2.21
C LEU A 272 1.78 9.56 -1.95
N ARG A 273 2.39 10.16 -0.92
CA ARG A 273 2.26 11.61 -0.71
C ARG A 273 2.91 12.40 -1.82
N ALA A 274 4.14 12.06 -2.22
CA ALA A 274 4.81 12.77 -3.30
C ALA A 274 4.07 12.67 -4.64
N LEU A 275 3.43 11.54 -4.90
CA LEU A 275 2.55 11.33 -6.04
C LEU A 275 1.34 12.28 -5.99
N LEU A 276 0.58 12.29 -4.90
CA LEU A 276 -0.60 13.14 -4.75
C LEU A 276 -0.28 14.64 -4.68
N ASP A 277 0.92 14.99 -4.19
CA ASP A 277 1.44 16.36 -4.17
C ASP A 277 1.95 16.83 -5.56
N GLY A 278 1.82 16.01 -6.62
CA GLY A 278 2.22 16.37 -7.98
C GLY A 278 3.74 16.42 -8.21
N LYS A 279 4.54 15.74 -7.38
CA LYS A 279 6.01 15.72 -7.52
C LYS A 279 6.51 14.71 -8.56
N LEU A 280 5.68 13.74 -8.90
CA LEU A 280 6.00 12.66 -9.85
C LEU A 280 5.26 12.79 -11.18
N LEU A 281 4.08 13.42 -11.17
CA LEU A 281 3.21 13.60 -12.32
C LEU A 281 2.75 15.05 -12.41
N GLY A 282 2.58 15.56 -13.62
CA GLY A 282 1.90 16.82 -13.86
C GLY A 282 0.42 16.75 -13.48
N ALA A 283 -0.23 17.90 -13.38
CA ALA A 283 -1.63 17.98 -12.94
C ALA A 283 -2.59 17.22 -13.89
N ALA A 284 -2.31 17.23 -15.20
CA ALA A 284 -3.12 16.53 -16.18
C ALA A 284 -3.00 15.01 -16.04
N GLU A 285 -1.77 14.50 -15.90
CA GLU A 285 -1.51 13.07 -15.75
C GLU A 285 -2.04 12.54 -14.42
N LEU A 286 -1.92 13.31 -13.33
CA LEU A 286 -2.49 12.95 -12.03
C LEU A 286 -4.03 12.93 -12.08
N ALA A 287 -4.66 13.86 -12.80
CA ALA A 287 -6.11 13.86 -12.99
C ALA A 287 -6.57 12.61 -13.77
N GLU A 288 -5.83 12.22 -14.81
CA GLU A 288 -6.09 10.96 -15.53
C GLU A 288 -5.90 9.74 -14.63
N MET A 289 -4.85 9.73 -13.79
CA MET A 289 -4.61 8.66 -12.81
C MET A 289 -5.78 8.48 -11.83
N GLN A 290 -6.44 9.58 -11.47
CA GLN A 290 -7.56 9.60 -10.53
C GLN A 290 -8.93 9.47 -11.21
N ARG A 291 -9.00 9.36 -12.54
CA ARG A 291 -10.25 9.11 -13.26
C ARG A 291 -10.65 7.65 -13.13
N THR A 292 -11.57 7.37 -12.21
CA THR A 292 -11.85 6.00 -11.75
C THR A 292 -13.10 5.35 -12.36
N VAL A 293 -13.05 4.02 -12.45
CA VAL A 293 -14.21 3.13 -12.62
C VAL A 293 -14.58 2.47 -11.28
N ASP A 294 -15.80 1.95 -11.18
CA ASP A 294 -16.19 1.15 -10.03
C ASP A 294 -15.42 -0.18 -10.05
N ALA A 295 -14.86 -0.56 -8.89
CA ALA A 295 -14.11 -1.78 -8.71
C ALA A 295 -14.44 -2.47 -7.38
N SER A 296 -15.54 -2.04 -6.75
CA SER A 296 -15.96 -2.47 -5.41
C SER A 296 -16.30 -3.96 -5.34
N ALA A 297 -16.73 -4.55 -6.46
CA ALA A 297 -17.06 -5.96 -6.55
C ALA A 297 -15.82 -6.89 -6.57
N GLY A 298 -14.63 -6.38 -6.92
CA GLY A 298 -13.44 -7.21 -7.14
C GLY A 298 -12.17 -6.80 -6.42
N LEU A 299 -12.17 -5.67 -5.69
CA LEU A 299 -11.06 -5.27 -4.79
C LEU A 299 -11.50 -5.32 -3.33
N TRP A 300 -12.29 -4.34 -2.90
CA TRP A 300 -12.87 -4.26 -1.56
C TRP A 300 -14.07 -3.31 -1.57
N PRO A 301 -14.95 -3.36 -0.56
CA PRO A 301 -16.16 -2.54 -0.54
C PRO A 301 -15.87 -1.04 -0.73
N GLY A 302 -16.59 -0.41 -1.67
CA GLY A 302 -16.45 1.00 -1.99
C GLY A 302 -15.18 1.40 -2.77
N ALA A 303 -14.33 0.44 -3.15
CA ALA A 303 -13.15 0.72 -3.96
C ALA A 303 -13.53 1.26 -5.35
N ARG A 304 -12.79 2.28 -5.80
CA ARG A 304 -12.78 2.73 -7.19
C ARG A 304 -11.38 2.66 -7.74
N TYR A 305 -11.22 2.25 -9.00
CA TYR A 305 -9.90 2.02 -9.59
C TYR A 305 -9.60 2.99 -10.74
N GLY A 306 -8.50 3.70 -10.62
CA GLY A 306 -7.96 4.65 -11.59
C GLY A 306 -6.90 4.01 -12.48
N LEU A 307 -5.81 4.72 -12.77
CA LEU A 307 -4.68 4.18 -13.54
C LEU A 307 -3.59 3.72 -12.57
N GLY A 308 -3.67 2.47 -12.10
CA GLY A 308 -2.72 1.93 -11.11
C GLY A 308 -2.83 2.53 -9.71
N LEU A 309 -3.96 3.17 -9.41
CA LEU A 309 -4.25 3.79 -8.13
C LEU A 309 -5.74 3.56 -7.80
N ALA A 310 -6.02 3.06 -6.61
CA ALA A 310 -7.38 2.92 -6.10
C ALA A 310 -7.71 4.05 -5.13
N SER A 311 -9.00 4.41 -5.04
CA SER A 311 -9.53 5.21 -3.93
C SER A 311 -10.52 4.40 -3.11
N SER A 312 -10.55 4.72 -1.81
CA SER A 312 -11.51 4.13 -0.87
C SER A 312 -12.05 5.20 0.08
N PRO A 313 -13.35 5.15 0.42
CA PRO A 313 -13.94 6.04 1.40
C PRO A 313 -13.37 5.78 2.80
N LEU A 314 -13.28 6.85 3.60
CA LEU A 314 -12.93 6.81 5.02
C LEU A 314 -14.18 6.98 5.88
N SER A 315 -14.25 6.29 7.01
CA SER A 315 -15.38 6.39 7.97
C SER A 315 -15.55 7.81 8.53
N CYS A 316 -14.44 8.54 8.68
CA CYS A 316 -14.41 9.95 9.11
C CYS A 316 -14.63 10.95 7.97
N GLY A 317 -14.99 10.49 6.78
CA GLY A 317 -15.23 11.32 5.60
C GLY A 317 -13.98 11.54 4.73
N GLY A 318 -14.24 11.81 3.45
CA GLY A 318 -13.21 11.88 2.42
C GLY A 318 -12.80 10.50 1.91
N VAL A 319 -11.73 10.48 1.12
CA VAL A 319 -11.15 9.26 0.55
C VAL A 319 -9.64 9.26 0.76
N TYR A 320 -9.05 8.07 0.84
CA TYR A 320 -7.61 7.90 0.62
C TYR A 320 -7.37 7.28 -0.76
N TRP A 321 -6.20 7.56 -1.33
CA TRP A 321 -5.70 7.00 -2.56
C TRP A 321 -4.49 6.10 -2.28
N GLY A 322 -4.45 4.91 -2.87
CA GLY A 322 -3.37 3.97 -2.64
C GLY A 322 -3.54 2.71 -3.47
N HIS A 323 -2.91 1.63 -3.02
CA HIS A 323 -3.06 0.32 -3.61
C HIS A 323 -2.78 -0.75 -2.52
N GLY A 324 -3.38 -1.93 -2.65
CA GLY A 324 -3.01 -3.09 -1.83
C GLY A 324 -1.86 -3.89 -2.46
N GLY A 325 -1.20 -4.75 -1.70
CA GLY A 325 -0.25 -5.70 -2.28
C GLY A 325 -0.20 -6.99 -1.51
N ASP A 326 -0.33 -8.10 -2.22
CA ASP A 326 -0.30 -9.44 -1.66
C ASP A 326 0.78 -10.24 -2.37
N LEU A 327 1.64 -10.86 -1.58
CA LEU A 327 2.62 -11.86 -1.98
C LEU A 327 2.66 -12.93 -0.89
N PRO A 328 2.99 -14.18 -1.20
CA PRO A 328 3.22 -15.20 -0.17
C PRO A 328 4.15 -14.66 0.92
N GLY A 329 3.67 -14.70 2.16
CA GLY A 329 4.40 -14.18 3.33
C GLY A 329 4.18 -12.70 3.66
N PHE A 330 3.60 -11.88 2.77
CA PHE A 330 3.45 -10.45 3.00
C PHE A 330 2.13 -9.89 2.44
N GLU A 331 1.41 -9.13 3.27
CA GLU A 331 0.35 -8.23 2.81
C GLU A 331 0.75 -6.79 3.10
N THR A 332 0.40 -5.87 2.21
CA THR A 332 0.52 -4.43 2.40
C THR A 332 -0.80 -3.75 2.05
N ARG A 333 -1.24 -2.81 2.89
CA ARG A 333 -2.45 -2.00 2.69
C ARG A 333 -2.20 -0.58 3.13
N GLY A 334 -2.79 0.39 2.46
CA GLY A 334 -2.58 1.79 2.81
C GLY A 334 -2.81 2.75 1.66
N GLY A 335 -2.46 4.01 1.92
CA GLY A 335 -2.70 5.12 1.03
C GLY A 335 -2.15 6.44 1.54
N ALA A 336 -2.48 7.49 0.81
CA ALA A 336 -2.39 8.88 1.23
C ALA A 336 -3.69 9.62 0.90
N THR A 337 -3.98 10.66 1.66
CA THR A 337 -5.11 11.57 1.41
C THR A 337 -4.58 12.88 0.81
N THR A 338 -5.44 13.61 0.12
CA THR A 338 -5.10 14.93 -0.44
C THR A 338 -4.88 16.01 0.64
N ASP A 339 -5.33 15.77 1.88
CA ASP A 339 -5.03 16.63 3.04
C ASP A 339 -3.69 16.29 3.72
N GLY A 340 -2.86 15.44 3.09
CA GLY A 340 -1.49 15.16 3.50
C GLY A 340 -1.34 14.09 4.57
N ARG A 341 -2.38 13.32 4.92
CA ARG A 341 -2.21 12.12 5.78
C ARG A 341 -1.73 10.95 4.92
N ALA A 342 -0.99 10.03 5.51
CA ALA A 342 -0.64 8.76 4.88
C ALA A 342 -0.54 7.63 5.90
N VAL A 343 -0.92 6.44 5.50
CA VAL A 343 -0.86 5.22 6.31
C VAL A 343 -0.45 4.08 5.40
N SER A 344 0.53 3.30 5.82
CA SER A 344 0.86 2.01 5.23
C SER A 344 1.02 0.98 6.34
N ILE A 345 0.34 -0.15 6.22
CA ILE A 345 0.42 -1.30 7.13
C ILE A 345 0.93 -2.49 6.31
N ALA A 346 1.91 -3.20 6.86
CA ALA A 346 2.45 -4.44 6.32
C ALA A 346 2.28 -5.57 7.34
N LEU A 347 1.80 -6.73 6.90
CA LEU A 347 1.65 -7.94 7.70
C LEU A 347 2.59 -9.02 7.20
N THR A 348 3.04 -9.88 8.10
CA THR A 348 3.97 -11.00 7.81
C THR A 348 3.26 -12.28 7.36
N THR A 349 2.05 -12.15 6.80
CA THR A 349 1.24 -13.22 6.20
C THR A 349 0.10 -12.54 5.44
N THR A 350 -0.37 -13.15 4.37
CA THR A 350 -1.62 -12.73 3.72
C THR A 350 -2.83 -13.20 4.57
N PRO A 351 -3.95 -12.45 4.59
CA PRO A 351 -5.21 -12.92 5.14
C PRO A 351 -5.71 -14.13 4.34
N ASP A 352 -6.28 -15.11 5.02
CA ASP A 352 -6.82 -16.34 4.45
C ASP A 352 -8.37 -16.34 4.39
N SER A 353 -9.01 -15.24 4.80
CA SER A 353 -10.45 -15.07 4.76
C SER A 353 -10.86 -13.61 4.52
N ALA A 354 -12.07 -13.41 3.97
CA ALA A 354 -12.64 -12.09 3.77
C ALA A 354 -12.79 -11.32 5.09
N GLU A 355 -13.14 -12.00 6.18
CA GLU A 355 -13.23 -11.41 7.52
C GLU A 355 -11.87 -10.88 7.99
N ARG A 356 -10.82 -11.69 7.88
CA ARG A 356 -9.48 -11.26 8.29
C ARG A 356 -8.96 -10.12 7.42
N HIS A 357 -9.25 -10.13 6.13
CA HIS A 357 -8.95 -9.00 5.25
C HIS A 357 -9.69 -7.73 5.68
N GLN A 358 -10.97 -7.83 6.05
CA GLN A 358 -11.74 -6.69 6.54
C GLN A 358 -11.12 -6.07 7.80
N HIS A 359 -10.61 -6.87 8.74
CA HIS A 359 -9.91 -6.34 9.92
C HIS A 359 -8.67 -5.50 9.56
N VAL A 360 -7.97 -5.84 8.48
CA VAL A 360 -6.83 -5.05 7.99
C VAL A 360 -7.31 -3.72 7.43
N LEU A 361 -8.41 -3.72 6.66
CA LEU A 361 -9.02 -2.49 6.15
C LEU A 361 -9.51 -1.59 7.30
N ASP A 362 -10.13 -2.17 8.33
CA ASP A 362 -10.58 -1.44 9.52
C ASP A 362 -9.40 -0.81 10.29
N ALA A 363 -8.26 -1.49 10.34
CA ALA A 363 -7.03 -0.96 10.93
C ALA A 363 -6.46 0.22 10.13
N VAL A 364 -6.51 0.16 8.79
CA VAL A 364 -6.14 1.27 7.91
C VAL A 364 -7.08 2.46 8.12
N ASP A 365 -8.39 2.23 8.14
CA ASP A 365 -9.40 3.28 8.37
C ASP A 365 -9.20 3.94 9.74
N THR A 366 -9.08 3.14 10.80
CA THR A 366 -8.78 3.61 12.17
C THR A 366 -7.52 4.47 12.20
N ALA A 367 -6.48 4.06 11.46
CA ALA A 367 -5.26 4.83 11.39
C ALA A 367 -5.47 6.18 10.70
N PHE A 368 -6.26 6.27 9.63
CA PHE A 368 -6.56 7.56 8.99
C PHE A 368 -7.47 8.46 9.81
N CYS A 369 -8.45 7.90 10.50
CA CYS A 369 -9.55 8.59 11.17
C CYS A 369 -9.30 8.94 12.65
N ARG A 370 -8.03 8.88 13.05
CA ARG A 370 -7.54 9.23 14.38
C ARG A 370 -7.61 10.71 14.73
#